data_AF-A0A165X435-F1
#
_entry.id   AF-A0A165X435-F1
#
_cell.length_a   1.000
_cell.length_b   1.000
_cell.length_c   1.000
_cell.angle_alpha   90.00
_cell.angle_beta   90.00
_cell.angle_gamma   90.00
#
_symmetry.space_group_name_H-M   'P 1'
#
loop_
_entity.id
_entity.type
_entity.pdbx_description
1 polymer ?
#
loop_
_entity_poly.entity_id
_entity_poly.type
_entity_poly.pdbx_seq_one_letter_code
_entity_poly.pdbx_strand_id
1 'polypeptide(L)'
;MYDVGCYSIYTLRYILNTEPIEVHAFGNIDPISNVDLSAYVHMKLENGVTALIDCSFDMTERNEYEIVGTKGTIKVPYAFRPIEMEELGLM
;
A
#
# COMPACT_ATOMS: atom_id res chain seq x y z
N MET A 1 9.23 -0.01 -5.60
CA MET A 1 8.24 1.09 -5.70
C MET A 1 7.40 0.93 -6.95
N TYR A 2 8.03 0.88 -8.12
CA TYR A 2 7.33 0.91 -9.41
C TYR A 2 6.49 -0.34 -9.68
N ASP A 3 6.93 -1.52 -9.25
CA ASP A 3 6.22 -2.78 -9.50
C ASP A 3 5.13 -3.08 -8.47
N VAL A 4 5.37 -2.76 -7.19
CA VAL A 4 4.50 -3.16 -6.07
C VAL A 4 3.81 -1.98 -5.38
N GLY A 5 4.51 -0.86 -5.18
CA GLY A 5 3.96 0.32 -4.51
C GLY A 5 2.88 1.05 -5.33
N CYS A 6 2.91 0.87 -6.64
CA CYS A 6 1.93 1.47 -7.56
C CYS A 6 0.49 1.02 -7.28
N TYR A 7 0.27 -0.23 -6.83
CA TYR A 7 -1.05 -0.74 -6.47
C TYR A 7 -1.64 0.01 -5.26
N SER A 8 -0.84 0.23 -4.24
CA SER A 8 -1.26 0.97 -3.03
C SER A 8 -1.56 2.43 -3.35
N ILE A 9 -0.73 3.09 -4.17
CA ILE A 9 -0.96 4.49 -4.61
C ILE A 9 -2.24 4.59 -5.45
N TYR A 10 -2.44 3.66 -6.38
CA TYR A 10 -3.65 3.61 -7.19
C TYR A 10 -4.90 3.43 -6.31
N THR A 11 -4.87 2.46 -5.40
CA THR A 11 -5.99 2.12 -4.52
C THR A 11 -6.35 3.28 -3.61
N LEU A 12 -5.35 3.94 -3.03
CA LEU A 12 -5.52 5.14 -2.23
C LEU A 12 -6.27 6.24 -3.01
N ARG A 13 -5.79 6.58 -4.21
CA ARG A 13 -6.39 7.62 -5.07
C ARG A 13 -7.78 7.23 -5.54
N TYR A 14 -7.98 5.97 -5.91
CA TYR A 14 -9.26 5.45 -6.38
C TYR A 14 -10.34 5.51 -5.29
N ILE A 15 -10.03 5.03 -4.09
CA ILE A 15 -10.99 4.95 -2.99
C ILE A 15 -11.31 6.35 -2.45
N LEU A 16 -10.30 7.20 -2.27
CA LEU A 16 -10.48 8.52 -1.69
C LEU A 16 -10.90 9.58 -2.73
N ASN A 17 -10.82 9.25 -4.02
CA ASN A 17 -11.10 10.13 -5.16
C ASN A 17 -10.46 11.52 -4.99
N THR A 18 -9.18 11.53 -4.63
CA THR A 18 -8.41 12.73 -4.30
C THR A 18 -6.93 12.48 -4.56
N GLU A 19 -6.15 13.55 -4.70
CA GLU A 19 -4.73 13.49 -5.05
C GLU A 19 -3.83 13.79 -3.84
N PRO A 20 -2.62 13.19 -3.78
CA PRO A 20 -1.60 13.57 -2.81
C PRO A 20 -1.06 14.97 -3.13
N ILE A 21 -0.96 15.82 -2.10
CA ILE A 21 -0.41 17.18 -2.19
C ILE A 21 0.97 17.31 -1.53
N GLU A 22 1.35 16.34 -0.70
CA GLU A 22 2.66 16.25 -0.05
C GLU A 22 3.06 14.78 0.08
N VAL A 23 4.31 14.47 -0.25
CA VAL A 23 4.85 13.10 -0.25
C VAL A 23 6.23 13.11 0.38
N HIS A 24 6.45 12.25 1.37
CA HIS A 24 7.76 11.93 1.93
C HIS A 24 8.01 10.44 1.76
N ALA A 25 9.18 10.07 1.26
CA ALA A 25 9.50 8.68 1.01
C ALA A 25 10.92 8.35 1.48
N PHE A 26 11.06 7.14 2.02
CA PHE A 26 12.34 6.52 2.31
C PHE A 26 12.43 5.21 1.53
N GLY A 27 13.57 4.96 0.92
CA GLY A 27 13.80 3.75 0.13
C GLY A 27 15.12 3.09 0.53
N ASN A 28 15.11 1.76 0.54
CA ASN A 28 16.30 0.93 0.66
C ASN A 28 16.69 0.49 -0.76
N ILE A 29 17.78 1.03 -1.27
CA ILE A 29 18.29 0.73 -2.61
C ILE A 29 19.32 -0.38 -2.51
N ASP A 30 19.15 -1.45 -3.28
CA ASP A 30 20.15 -2.50 -3.40
C ASP A 30 21.42 -1.96 -4.09
N PRO A 31 22.61 -2.04 -3.47
CA PRO A 31 23.83 -1.51 -4.06
C PRO A 31 24.29 -2.25 -5.33
N ILE A 32 23.80 -3.47 -5.58
CA ILE A 32 24.22 -4.29 -6.74
C ILE A 32 23.34 -4.00 -7.96
N SER A 33 22.02 -4.15 -7.81
CA SER A 33 21.05 -3.93 -8.89
C SER A 33 20.64 -2.46 -9.06
N ASN A 34 20.89 -1.61 -8.06
CA ASN A 34 20.43 -0.22 -7.98
C ASN A 34 18.89 -0.07 -8.06
N VAL A 35 18.17 -1.12 -7.67
CA VAL A 35 16.70 -1.14 -7.58
C VAL A 35 16.29 -0.93 -6.12
N ASP A 36 15.14 -0.29 -5.92
CA ASP A 36 14.57 -0.18 -4.58
C ASP A 36 13.98 -1.52 -4.11
N LEU A 37 14.57 -2.11 -3.06
CA LEU A 37 14.06 -3.35 -2.46
C LEU A 37 12.88 -3.09 -1.54
N SER A 38 12.85 -1.93 -0.90
CA SER A 38 11.75 -1.51 -0.03
C SER A 38 11.57 -0.02 -0.11
N ALA A 39 10.32 0.43 -0.03
CA ALA A 39 9.99 1.84 0.07
C ALA A 39 8.86 2.05 1.09
N TYR A 40 8.96 3.16 1.82
CA TYR A 40 8.01 3.61 2.83
C TYR A 40 7.62 5.04 2.52
N VAL A 41 6.33 5.30 2.39
CA VAL A 41 5.80 6.56 1.88
C VAL A 41 4.74 7.09 2.82
N HIS A 42 4.92 8.36 3.20
CA HIS A 42 3.93 9.14 3.92
C HIS A 42 3.35 10.17 2.95
N MET A 43 2.02 10.25 2.91
CA MET A 43 1.33 11.20 2.04
C MET A 43 0.29 12.00 2.80
N LYS A 44 0.11 13.25 2.40
CA LYS A 44 -1.03 14.08 2.73
C LYS A 44 -1.82 14.34 1.47
N LEU A 45 -3.13 14.12 1.53
CA LEU A 45 -4.04 14.29 0.41
C LEU A 45 -4.80 15.61 0.52
N GLU A 46 -5.31 16.10 -0.61
CA GLU A 46 -6.01 17.38 -0.71
C GLU A 46 -7.22 17.46 0.23
N ASN A 47 -7.95 16.35 0.39
CA ASN A 47 -9.11 16.26 1.30
C ASN A 47 -8.73 16.20 2.80
N GLY A 48 -7.44 16.30 3.13
CA GLY A 48 -6.92 16.29 4.50
C GLY A 48 -6.63 14.90 5.07
N VAL A 49 -6.88 13.82 4.33
CA VAL A 49 -6.51 12.46 4.75
C VAL A 49 -5.00 12.28 4.68
N THR A 50 -4.44 11.56 5.63
CA THR A 50 -3.04 11.10 5.60
C THR A 50 -2.99 9.61 5.26
N ALA A 51 -1.97 9.21 4.53
CA ALA A 51 -1.77 7.82 4.14
C ALA A 51 -0.33 7.37 4.42
N LEU A 52 -0.21 6.10 4.82
CA LEU A 52 1.04 5.38 4.95
C LEU A 52 1.01 4.23 3.97
N ILE A 53 2.08 4.08 3.19
CA ILE A 53 2.27 2.96 2.28
C ILE A 53 3.65 2.40 2.52
N ASP A 54 3.75 1.09 2.54
CA ASP A 54 5.01 0.37 2.38
C ASP A 54 4.88 -0.66 1.25
N CYS A 55 6.00 -0.93 0.60
CA CYS A 55 6.11 -2.01 -0.37
C CYS A 55 7.54 -2.54 -0.35
N SER A 56 7.69 -3.85 -0.55
CA SER A 56 9.00 -4.49 -0.42
C SER A 56 9.07 -5.82 -1.18
N PHE A 57 10.27 -6.13 -1.67
CA PHE A 57 10.68 -7.47 -2.13
C PHE A 57 11.47 -8.26 -1.08
N ASP A 58 11.81 -7.65 0.05
CA ASP A 58 12.65 -8.19 1.13
C ASP A 58 11.89 -8.35 2.47
N MET A 59 10.56 -8.26 2.43
CA MET A 59 9.67 -8.50 3.57
C MET A 59 8.83 -9.76 3.34
N THR A 60 8.30 -10.31 4.44
CA THR A 60 7.24 -11.33 4.36
C THR A 60 6.06 -10.82 3.53
N GLU A 61 5.49 -11.71 2.72
CA GLU A 61 4.38 -11.38 1.85
C GLU A 61 3.20 -10.78 2.63
N ARG A 62 2.79 -9.58 2.23
CA ARG A 62 1.62 -8.87 2.75
C ARG A 62 1.01 -8.05 1.63
N ASN A 63 -0.29 -8.23 1.39
CA ASN A 63 -1.03 -7.59 0.31
C ASN A 63 -2.35 -7.04 0.85
N GLU A 64 -2.27 -6.04 1.71
CA GLU A 64 -3.44 -5.53 2.43
C GLU A 64 -3.51 -4.01 2.47
N TYR A 65 -4.70 -3.50 2.77
CA TYR A 65 -4.89 -2.11 3.16
C TYR A 65 -5.96 -1.96 4.25
N GLU A 66 -5.87 -0.86 4.98
CA GLU A 66 -6.79 -0.49 6.05
C GLU A 66 -7.25 0.96 5.85
N ILE A 67 -8.56 1.20 5.98
CA ILE A 67 -9.15 2.54 5.96
C ILE A 67 -9.78 2.80 7.32
N VAL A 68 -9.18 3.72 8.07
CA VAL A 68 -9.61 4.09 9.41
C VAL A 68 -10.50 5.33 9.33
N GLY A 69 -11.78 5.17 9.70
CA GLY A 69 -12.74 6.26 9.81
C GLY A 69 -13.06 6.60 11.26
N THR A 70 -13.86 7.65 11.46
CA THR A 70 -14.27 8.10 12.81
C THR A 70 -15.21 7.15 13.54
N LYS A 71 -15.81 6.19 12.83
CA LYS A 71 -16.82 5.25 13.36
C LYS A 71 -16.41 3.78 13.30
N GLY A 72 -15.21 3.50 12.79
CA GLY A 72 -14.75 2.14 12.57
C GLY A 72 -13.77 2.06 11.41
N THR A 73 -13.46 0.83 11.04
CA THR A 73 -12.36 0.52 10.14
C THR A 73 -12.76 -0.55 9.14
N ILE A 74 -12.31 -0.38 7.89
CA ILE A 74 -12.40 -1.39 6.83
C ILE A 74 -11.01 -1.97 6.62
N LYS A 75 -10.88 -3.29 6.68
CA LYS A 75 -9.64 -4.02 6.39
C LYS A 75 -9.85 -4.95 5.21
N VAL A 76 -8.90 -4.95 4.29
CA VAL A 76 -8.88 -5.85 3.14
C VAL A 76 -7.54 -6.60 3.15
N PRO A 77 -7.48 -7.81 3.72
CA PRO A 77 -6.22 -8.55 3.92
C PRO A 77 -5.62 -9.16 2.64
N TYR A 78 -6.43 -9.26 1.58
CA TYR A 78 -6.04 -9.85 0.28
C TYR A 78 -6.42 -8.91 -0.86
N ALA A 79 -5.81 -7.72 -0.89
CA ALA A 79 -6.23 -6.60 -1.73
C ALA A 79 -5.77 -6.68 -3.18
N PHE A 80 -4.57 -7.23 -3.43
CA PHE A 80 -3.88 -7.10 -4.73
C PHE A 80 -3.62 -8.43 -5.44
N ARG A 81 -4.17 -9.53 -4.91
CA ARG A 81 -4.04 -10.85 -5.50
C ARG A 81 -5.37 -11.59 -5.50
N PRO A 82 -5.53 -12.59 -6.39
CA PRO A 82 -6.63 -13.54 -6.29
C PRO A 82 -6.62 -14.21 -4.90
N ILE A 83 -7.80 -14.39 -4.35
CA ILE A 83 -7.98 -15.09 -3.08
C ILE A 83 -8.01 -16.59 -3.36
N GLU A 84 -7.23 -17.37 -2.61
CA GLU A 84 -7.30 -18.83 -2.70
C GLU A 84 -8.50 -19.36 -1.91
N MET A 85 -9.09 -20.47 -2.37
CA MET A 85 -10.30 -21.07 -1.75
C MET A 85 -10.09 -21.44 -0.28
N GLU A 86 -8.85 -21.78 0.10
CA GLU A 86 -8.45 -22.15 1.46
C GLU A 86 -8.48 -20.92 2.41
N GLU A 87 -8.16 -19.73 1.90
CA GLU A 87 -8.20 -18.46 2.66
C GLU A 87 -9.64 -17.96 2.91
N LEU A 88 -10.61 -18.47 2.15
CA LEU A 88 -12.04 -18.25 2.34
C LEU A 88 -12.67 -19.24 3.33
N GLY A 89 -11.91 -20.23 3.81
CA GLY A 89 -12.45 -21.34 4.60
C GLY A 89 -13.47 -22.17 3.82
N LEU A 90 -13.35 -22.21 2.49
CA LEU A 90 -14.25 -22.93 1.59
C LEU A 90 -13.70 -24.31 1.16
N MET A 91 -12.66 -24.80 1.85
CA MET A 91 -12.13 -26.15 1.73
C MET A 91 -11.72 -26.69 3.10
#